data_AF-A0A536H4H6-F1
#
_entry.id   AF-A0A536H4H6-F1
#
_cell.length_a   1.000
_cell.length_b   1.000
_cell.length_c   1.000
_cell.angle_alpha   90.00
_cell.angle_beta   90.00
_cell.angle_gamma   90.00
#
_symmetry.space_group_name_H-M   'P 1'
#
loop_
_entity.id
_entity.type
_entity.pdbx_description
1 polymer ?
#
loop_
_entity_poly.entity_id
_entity_poly.type
_entity_poly.pdbx_seq_one_letter_code
_entity_poly.pdbx_strand_id
1 'polypeptide(L)'
;MATSVDRGQSWKVLSAVGVNESAGDDVFFPAIDVSPNGTVVVSYNALRQTGVAPAYTAAGQPGSDFTTPGQPFGPGAVAQDTYAAVSTDHGLSFSAIRASTTSGDPDGASANNLTDQFIGDYTTVAATDHAAYPIWTDERNAAPCTPVDQYRAGQIAKSNPDLSCRNFGNTDIFTALVTY
;
A
#
# COMPACT_ATOMS: atom_id res chain seq x y z
N MET A 1 5.67 1.20 -16.05
CA MET A 1 5.93 -0.23 -16.34
C MET A 1 7.09 -0.36 -17.31
N ALA A 2 7.85 -1.47 -17.24
CA ALA A 2 8.89 -1.80 -18.22
C ALA A 2 8.64 -3.22 -18.75
N THR A 3 8.89 -3.44 -20.03
CA THR A 3 8.74 -4.74 -20.68
C THR A 3 10.09 -5.25 -21.17
N SER A 4 10.30 -6.55 -21.07
CA SER A 4 11.44 -7.24 -21.67
C SER A 4 10.94 -8.31 -22.63
N VAL A 5 11.59 -8.41 -23.79
CA VAL A 5 11.34 -9.45 -24.80
C VAL A 5 12.50 -10.44 -24.93
N ASP A 6 13.51 -10.31 -24.08
CA ASP A 6 14.79 -11.02 -24.15
C ASP A 6 15.18 -11.67 -22.81
N ARG A 7 14.15 -12.09 -22.05
CA ARG A 7 14.29 -12.76 -20.75
C ARG A 7 14.96 -11.88 -19.68
N GLY A 8 14.63 -10.59 -19.68
CA GLY A 8 15.08 -9.62 -18.69
C GLY A 8 16.46 -9.03 -18.94
N GLN A 9 17.07 -9.28 -20.11
CA GLN A 9 18.40 -8.75 -20.44
C GLN A 9 18.35 -7.27 -20.82
N SER A 10 17.27 -6.84 -21.48
CA SER A 10 16.98 -5.44 -21.75
C SER A 10 15.53 -5.09 -21.45
N TRP A 11 15.32 -3.81 -21.16
CA TRP A 11 14.04 -3.28 -20.73
C TRP A 11 13.66 -2.07 -21.56
N LYS A 12 12.44 -2.09 -22.10
CA LYS A 12 11.80 -0.93 -22.71
C LYS A 12 10.87 -0.31 -21.67
N VAL A 13 11.14 0.93 -21.28
CA VAL A 13 10.19 1.71 -20.48
C VAL A 13 9.04 2.15 -21.39
N LEU A 14 7.82 1.81 -21.01
CA LEU A 14 6.62 2.31 -21.68
C LEU A 14 6.31 3.69 -21.11
N SER A 15 6.28 4.72 -21.97
CA SER A 15 6.05 6.10 -21.56
C SER A 15 4.60 6.31 -21.10
N ALA A 16 4.44 6.85 -19.88
CA ALA A 16 3.23 7.49 -19.34
C ALA A 16 1.99 6.63 -19.07
N VAL A 17 2.15 5.31 -18.90
CA VAL A 17 1.04 4.46 -18.44
C VAL A 17 1.19 4.22 -16.94
N GLY A 18 0.49 5.03 -16.16
CA GLY A 18 0.41 4.84 -14.72
C GLY A 18 -0.39 3.58 -14.39
N VAL A 19 0.21 2.69 -13.61
CA VAL A 19 -0.52 1.64 -12.88
C VAL A 19 -1.34 2.30 -11.76
N ASN A 20 -0.82 3.41 -11.25
CA ASN A 20 -1.38 4.19 -10.16
C ASN A 20 -2.64 4.92 -10.60
N GLU A 21 -3.64 4.89 -9.73
CA GLU A 21 -4.88 5.66 -9.78
C GLU A 21 -4.65 7.17 -9.70
N SER A 22 -3.55 7.60 -9.06
CA SER A 22 -3.20 8.99 -8.83
C SER A 22 -1.69 9.17 -8.86
N ALA A 23 -1.22 10.26 -9.46
CA ALA A 23 0.19 10.63 -9.42
C ALA A 23 0.65 11.16 -8.05
N GLY A 24 -0.30 11.39 -7.13
CA GLY A 24 -0.06 11.98 -5.82
C GLY A 24 -0.06 10.99 -4.64
N ASP A 25 -0.23 9.69 -4.87
CA ASP A 25 -0.22 8.72 -3.78
C ASP A 25 1.10 7.94 -3.76
N ASP A 26 1.56 7.60 -2.55
CA ASP A 26 2.63 6.62 -2.37
C ASP A 26 2.04 5.23 -2.59
N VAL A 27 2.50 4.53 -3.63
CA VAL A 27 2.10 3.15 -3.94
C VAL A 27 3.21 2.15 -3.60
N PHE A 28 2.83 1.01 -3.02
CA PHE A 28 3.78 0.03 -2.50
C PHE A 28 3.20 -1.39 -2.49
N PHE A 29 4.09 -2.36 -2.24
CA PHE A 29 3.83 -3.80 -2.30
C PHE A 29 3.06 -4.25 -3.55
N PRO A 30 3.59 -3.99 -4.76
CA PRO A 30 2.93 -4.44 -5.97
C PRO A 30 2.98 -5.96 -6.09
N ALA A 31 1.86 -6.55 -6.46
CA ALA A 31 1.75 -7.92 -6.94
C ALA A 31 1.19 -7.93 -8.35
N ILE A 32 1.64 -8.86 -9.18
CA ILE A 32 1.24 -8.93 -10.60
C ILE A 32 0.82 -10.35 -10.96
N ASP A 33 -0.22 -10.46 -11.77
CA ASP A 33 -0.59 -11.70 -12.43
C ASP A 33 -1.04 -11.44 -13.87
N VAL A 34 -0.95 -12.45 -14.72
CA VAL A 34 -1.36 -12.39 -16.13
C VAL A 34 -2.29 -13.55 -16.41
N SER A 35 -3.54 -13.23 -16.75
CA SER A 35 -4.56 -14.21 -17.12
C SER A 35 -4.23 -14.94 -18.44
N PRO A 36 -4.86 -16.09 -18.73
CA PRO A 36 -4.66 -16.82 -19.99
C PRO A 36 -4.88 -16.01 -21.27
N ASN A 37 -5.83 -15.07 -21.28
CA ASN A 37 -6.06 -14.19 -22.44
C ASN A 37 -5.03 -13.05 -22.58
N GLY A 38 -4.06 -12.94 -21.66
CA GLY A 38 -3.03 -11.92 -21.67
C GLY A 38 -3.41 -10.60 -20.99
N THR A 39 -4.54 -10.55 -20.28
CA THR A 39 -4.88 -9.44 -19.38
C THR A 39 -3.88 -9.41 -18.22
N VAL A 40 -3.25 -8.25 -18.02
CA VAL A 40 -2.28 -8.01 -16.93
C VAL A 40 -3.00 -7.31 -15.78
N VAL A 41 -2.87 -7.84 -14.57
CA VAL A 41 -3.43 -7.23 -13.36
C VAL A 41 -2.32 -6.96 -12.37
N VAL A 42 -2.27 -5.73 -11.86
CA VAL A 42 -1.35 -5.32 -10.79
C VAL A 42 -2.15 -4.90 -9.57
N SER A 43 -2.03 -5.63 -8.47
CA SER A 43 -2.56 -5.22 -7.17
C SER A 43 -1.50 -4.42 -6.42
N TYR A 44 -1.89 -3.34 -5.75
CA TYR A 44 -0.99 -2.53 -4.93
C TYR A 44 -1.75 -1.82 -3.82
N ASN A 45 -1.03 -1.44 -2.77
CA ASN A 45 -1.54 -0.56 -1.72
C ASN A 45 -1.13 0.87 -2.03
N ALA A 46 -1.98 1.82 -1.64
CA ALA A 46 -1.75 3.25 -1.81
C ALA A 46 -2.06 3.96 -0.49
N LEU A 47 -1.12 4.79 -0.02
CA LEU A 47 -1.35 5.71 1.09
C LEU A 47 -2.01 6.96 0.51
N ARG A 48 -3.23 7.24 0.96
CA ARG A 48 -4.02 8.37 0.51
C ARG A 48 -3.73 9.56 1.41
N GLN A 49 -3.00 10.53 0.87
CA GLN A 49 -2.79 11.81 1.53
C GLN A 49 -3.97 12.74 1.17
N THR A 50 -4.99 12.85 2.04
CA THR A 50 -6.10 13.76 1.76
C THR A 50 -5.64 15.21 1.78
N GLY A 51 -5.66 15.88 0.62
CA GLY A 51 -5.53 17.34 0.51
C GLY A 51 -4.11 17.92 0.49
N VAL A 52 -3.07 17.09 0.43
CA VAL A 52 -1.68 17.54 0.34
C VAL A 52 -0.96 16.70 -0.72
N ALA A 53 -0.28 17.36 -1.67
CA ALA A 53 0.53 16.66 -2.67
C ALA A 53 1.71 15.98 -1.97
N PRO A 54 2.13 14.78 -2.42
CA PRO A 54 3.26 14.10 -1.84
C PRO A 54 4.49 14.95 -2.08
N ALA A 55 5.22 15.26 -1.01
CA ALA A 55 6.44 16.05 -1.08
C ALA A 55 7.59 15.17 -1.57
N TYR A 56 7.57 14.77 -2.84
CA TYR A 56 8.73 14.14 -3.47
C TYR A 56 9.77 15.21 -3.79
N THR A 57 10.63 15.56 -2.84
CA THR A 57 11.90 16.20 -3.20
C THR A 57 12.92 15.12 -3.48
N ALA A 58 13.42 15.10 -4.71
CA ALA A 58 14.34 14.11 -5.24
C ALA A 58 15.58 13.88 -4.37
N ALA A 59 16.00 12.61 -4.31
CA ALA A 59 17.32 12.10 -4.00
C ALA A 59 17.91 12.43 -2.62
N GLY A 60 17.90 11.44 -1.72
CA GLY A 60 18.91 11.34 -0.68
C GLY A 60 18.47 10.65 0.60
N GLN A 61 18.69 9.33 0.64
CA GLN A 61 18.60 8.38 1.77
C GLN A 61 17.31 7.54 1.83
N PRO A 62 17.43 6.20 1.76
CA PRO A 62 16.37 5.31 2.24
C PRO A 62 16.08 5.64 3.71
N GLY A 63 14.86 6.09 4.02
CA GLY A 63 14.44 6.41 5.39
C GLY A 63 14.48 7.90 5.79
N SER A 64 14.55 8.84 4.85
CA SER A 64 14.39 10.27 5.18
C SER A 64 12.91 10.68 5.23
N ASP A 65 12.44 10.85 6.45
CA ASP A 65 11.22 11.48 6.97
C ASP A 65 10.57 12.57 6.06
N PHE A 66 9.28 12.38 5.76
CA PHE A 66 8.45 13.32 5.00
C PHE A 66 7.82 14.34 5.98
N THR A 67 8.31 15.60 6.02
CA THR A 67 7.90 16.62 7.03
C THR A 67 7.59 17.99 6.37
N THR A 68 6.73 18.92 6.83
CA THR A 68 6.21 19.33 8.18
C THR A 68 5.13 20.46 8.04
N PRO A 69 4.40 20.97 9.09
CA PRO A 69 4.24 20.56 10.51
C PRO A 69 2.81 20.19 10.97
N GLY A 70 2.69 19.09 11.74
CA GLY A 70 1.48 18.73 12.50
C GLY A 70 1.52 17.36 13.20
N GLN A 71 1.92 16.30 12.50
CA GLN A 71 2.38 15.03 13.07
C GLN A 71 3.33 14.32 12.08
N PRO A 72 4.34 13.58 12.56
CA PRO A 72 5.05 12.55 11.78
C PRO A 72 4.07 11.45 11.35
N PHE A 73 4.53 10.38 10.68
CA PHE A 73 3.81 9.09 10.75
C PHE A 73 3.53 8.80 12.24
N GLY A 74 2.26 9.01 12.62
CA GLY A 74 1.86 9.41 13.96
C GLY A 74 0.49 10.13 13.90
N PRO A 75 -0.14 10.39 15.05
CA PRO A 75 -1.60 10.48 15.19
C PRO A 75 -2.31 11.42 14.20
N GLY A 76 -2.93 10.83 13.17
CA GLY A 76 -3.65 11.52 12.10
C GLY A 76 -3.83 10.58 10.91
N ALA A 77 -5.09 10.35 10.50
CA ALA A 77 -5.44 9.25 9.61
C ALA A 77 -4.76 9.36 8.23
N VAL A 78 -3.80 8.47 7.97
CA VAL A 78 -3.43 8.11 6.60
C VAL A 78 -4.35 6.96 6.23
N ALA A 79 -5.22 7.17 5.25
CA ALA A 79 -6.06 6.11 4.74
C ALA A 79 -5.23 5.23 3.81
N GLN A 80 -5.10 3.95 4.11
CA GLN A 80 -4.51 2.97 3.19
C GLN A 80 -5.63 2.30 2.39
N ASP A 81 -5.52 2.34 1.07
CA ASP A 81 -6.44 1.68 0.15
C ASP A 81 -5.70 0.67 -0.73
N THR A 82 -6.41 -0.35 -1.19
CA THR A 82 -5.87 -1.35 -2.12
C THR A 82 -6.56 -1.21 -3.46
N TYR A 83 -5.77 -1.26 -4.52
CA TYR A 83 -6.22 -1.11 -5.90
C TYR A 83 -5.77 -2.29 -6.74
N ALA A 84 -6.56 -2.58 -7.78
CA ALA A 84 -6.19 -3.46 -8.87
C ALA A 84 -6.17 -2.64 -10.17
N ALA A 85 -5.00 -2.50 -10.77
CA ALA A 85 -4.84 -1.93 -12.10
C ALA A 85 -4.89 -3.03 -13.15
N VAL A 86 -5.77 -2.85 -14.13
CA VAL A 86 -6.07 -3.85 -15.16
C VAL A 86 -5.65 -3.32 -16.53
N SER A 87 -4.97 -4.16 -17.30
CA SER A 87 -4.62 -3.93 -18.70
C SER A 87 -5.09 -5.08 -19.58
N THR A 88 -6.05 -4.80 -20.45
CA THR A 88 -6.57 -5.75 -21.44
C THR A 88 -5.84 -5.66 -22.79
N ASP A 89 -4.80 -4.83 -22.87
CA ASP A 89 -4.00 -4.56 -24.08
C ASP A 89 -2.52 -4.93 -23.89
N HIS A 90 -2.26 -5.99 -23.13
CA HIS A 90 -0.94 -6.55 -22.88
C HIS A 90 0.06 -5.57 -22.22
N GLY A 91 -0.43 -4.74 -21.30
CA GLY A 91 0.36 -3.80 -20.52
C GLY A 91 0.58 -2.44 -21.19
N LEU A 92 -0.15 -2.13 -22.28
CA LEU A 92 -0.02 -0.86 -23.00
C LEU A 92 -0.83 0.27 -22.36
N SER A 93 -1.93 -0.03 -21.67
CA SER A 93 -2.73 0.90 -20.88
C SER A 93 -3.28 0.22 -19.63
N PHE A 94 -3.46 0.96 -18.53
CA PHE A 94 -4.04 0.45 -17.29
C PHE A 94 -5.21 1.31 -16.84
N SER A 95 -6.21 0.65 -16.26
CA SER A 95 -7.30 1.29 -15.50
C SER A 95 -7.28 0.75 -14.08
N ALA A 96 -7.16 1.65 -13.10
CA ALA A 96 -7.16 1.30 -11.68
C ALA A 96 -8.59 1.21 -11.12
N ILE A 97 -8.86 0.15 -10.37
CA ILE A 97 -10.12 -0.10 -9.66
C ILE A 97 -9.79 -0.24 -8.18
N ARG A 98 -10.46 0.51 -7.31
CA ARG A 98 -10.30 0.37 -5.86
C ARG A 98 -10.90 -0.97 -5.43
N ALA A 99 -10.07 -1.85 -4.89
CA ALA A 99 -10.44 -3.17 -4.40
C ALA A 99 -10.93 -3.11 -2.94
N SER A 100 -10.34 -2.24 -2.11
CA SER A 100 -10.81 -2.04 -0.73
C SER A 100 -12.16 -1.31 -0.71
N THR A 101 -13.10 -1.78 0.10
CA THR A 101 -14.35 -1.06 0.37
C THR A 101 -14.19 -0.06 1.49
N THR A 102 -13.26 -0.33 2.41
CA THR A 102 -12.94 0.46 3.59
C THR A 102 -11.44 0.65 3.63
N SER A 103 -10.99 1.84 4.01
CA SER A 103 -9.56 2.13 4.17
C SER A 103 -9.02 1.54 5.47
N GLY A 104 -7.78 1.09 5.45
CA GLY A 104 -7.00 0.79 6.64
C GLY A 104 -6.41 2.06 7.26
N ASP A 105 -5.99 1.94 8.52
CA ASP A 105 -5.22 2.96 9.23
C ASP A 105 -3.89 2.34 9.71
N PRO A 106 -2.74 2.71 9.09
CA PRO A 106 -1.43 2.21 9.49
C PRO A 106 -1.06 2.47 10.95
N ASP A 107 -1.73 3.42 11.62
CA ASP A 107 -1.52 3.67 13.05
C ASP A 107 -2.10 2.57 13.94
N GLY A 108 -3.00 1.75 13.40
CA GLY A 108 -3.56 0.59 14.09
C GLY A 108 -2.57 -0.55 14.29
N ALA A 109 -1.38 -0.51 13.69
CA ALA A 109 -0.38 -1.58 13.77
C ALA A 109 1.06 -1.06 13.74
N SER A 110 2.04 -1.96 13.91
CA SER A 110 3.46 -1.59 13.94
C SER A 110 4.39 -2.74 13.61
N ALA A 111 5.58 -2.40 13.13
CA ALA A 111 6.72 -3.30 13.14
C ALA A 111 7.08 -3.73 14.58
N ASN A 112 7.75 -4.87 14.73
CA ASN A 112 8.03 -5.50 16.03
C ASN A 112 8.80 -4.62 17.04
N ASN A 113 9.59 -3.65 16.55
CA ASN A 113 10.33 -2.72 17.39
C ASN A 113 9.44 -1.60 17.98
N LEU A 114 8.20 -1.44 17.51
CA LEU A 114 7.22 -0.39 17.85
C LEU A 114 7.60 1.02 17.38
N THR A 115 8.69 1.18 16.62
CA THR A 115 9.16 2.50 16.16
C THR A 115 8.46 2.97 14.90
N ASP A 116 7.95 2.03 14.09
CA ASP A 116 7.38 2.32 12.77
C ASP A 116 5.93 1.84 12.69
N GLN A 117 5.07 2.62 12.05
CA GLN A 117 3.73 2.16 11.66
C GLN A 117 3.85 0.99 10.67
N PHE A 118 2.83 0.13 10.66
CA PHE A 118 2.78 -1.00 9.75
C PHE A 118 1.84 -0.68 8.60
N ILE A 119 2.36 -0.78 7.38
CA ILE A 119 1.67 -0.48 6.11
C ILE A 119 1.47 -1.75 5.28
N GLY A 120 1.50 -2.93 5.91
CA GLY A 120 1.43 -4.22 5.25
C GLY A 120 2.79 -4.87 4.90
N ASP A 121 2.69 -6.08 4.37
CA ASP A 121 3.81 -6.99 4.08
C ASP A 121 3.43 -8.09 3.07
N TYR A 122 2.16 -8.50 3.03
CA TYR A 122 1.63 -9.49 2.09
C TYR A 122 0.63 -8.86 1.11
N THR A 123 1.01 -8.85 -0.16
CA THR A 123 0.10 -8.53 -1.28
C THR A 123 0.28 -9.60 -2.37
N THR A 124 -0.82 -10.12 -2.89
CA THR A 124 -0.83 -10.99 -4.06
C THR A 124 -2.09 -10.76 -4.90
N VAL A 125 -2.15 -11.32 -6.10
CA VAL A 125 -3.33 -11.25 -6.96
C VAL A 125 -3.43 -12.52 -7.79
N ALA A 126 -4.66 -13.01 -7.99
CA ALA A 126 -4.96 -14.07 -8.96
C ALA A 126 -5.90 -13.51 -10.03
N ALA A 127 -5.52 -13.63 -11.29
CA ALA A 127 -6.28 -13.12 -12.43
C ALA A 127 -6.92 -14.27 -13.23
N THR A 128 -8.12 -14.00 -13.72
CA THR A 128 -8.88 -14.83 -14.67
C THR A 128 -9.12 -14.01 -15.93
N ASP A 129 -9.75 -14.59 -16.95
CA ASP A 129 -10.00 -13.85 -18.20
C ASP A 129 -10.97 -12.66 -18.01
N HIS A 130 -11.74 -12.60 -16.92
CA HIS A 130 -12.82 -11.62 -16.70
C HIS A 130 -12.84 -10.99 -15.29
N ALA A 131 -11.92 -11.39 -14.42
CA ALA A 131 -11.90 -10.94 -13.05
C ALA A 131 -10.54 -11.19 -12.39
N ALA A 132 -10.25 -10.45 -11.33
CA ALA A 132 -9.12 -10.69 -10.46
C ALA A 132 -9.52 -10.71 -8.98
N TYR A 133 -8.69 -11.38 -8.20
CA TYR A 133 -8.77 -11.50 -6.75
C TYR A 133 -7.50 -10.89 -6.14
N PRO A 134 -7.40 -9.55 -6.00
CA PRO A 134 -6.38 -8.95 -5.15
C PRO A 134 -6.54 -9.48 -3.72
N ILE A 135 -5.41 -9.74 -3.08
CA ILE A 135 -5.32 -10.23 -1.70
C ILE A 135 -4.25 -9.40 -0.99
N TRP A 136 -4.57 -8.85 0.18
CA TRP A 136 -3.70 -7.91 0.87
C TRP A 136 -3.83 -7.97 2.39
N THR A 137 -2.76 -7.60 3.10
CA THR A 137 -2.82 -7.25 4.53
C THR A 137 -3.54 -5.93 4.71
N ASP A 138 -4.52 -5.86 5.62
CA ASP A 138 -5.36 -4.69 5.85
C ASP A 138 -5.55 -4.37 7.34
N GLU A 139 -5.45 -3.10 7.67
CA GLU A 139 -5.55 -2.58 9.03
C GLU A 139 -6.93 -1.98 9.38
N ARG A 140 -7.98 -2.14 8.56
CA ARG A 140 -9.30 -1.51 8.80
C ARG A 140 -9.97 -1.91 10.11
N ASN A 141 -9.61 -3.07 10.64
CA ASN A 141 -10.12 -3.59 11.91
C ASN A 141 -9.16 -3.32 13.09
N ALA A 142 -8.01 -2.72 12.81
CA ALA A 142 -7.03 -2.35 13.81
C ALA A 142 -7.39 -1.01 14.46
N ALA A 143 -6.88 -0.80 15.67
CA ALA A 143 -7.10 0.44 16.42
C ALA A 143 -5.77 1.02 16.90
N PRO A 144 -5.59 2.36 16.85
CA PRO A 144 -4.43 3.02 17.39
C PRO A 144 -4.17 2.70 18.86
N CYS A 145 -2.91 2.86 19.29
CA CYS A 145 -2.46 2.49 20.62
C CYS A 145 -1.67 3.63 21.26
N THR A 146 -2.31 4.36 22.17
CA THR A 146 -1.68 5.51 22.84
C THR A 146 -0.32 5.22 23.49
N PRO A 147 -0.10 4.08 24.20
CA PRO A 147 1.23 3.71 24.69
C PRO A 147 2.28 3.51 23.59
N VAL A 148 1.90 3.04 22.39
CA VAL A 148 2.82 2.92 21.25
C VAL A 148 3.17 4.31 20.72
N ASP A 149 2.19 5.21 20.60
CA ASP A 149 2.42 6.58 20.15
C ASP A 149 3.35 7.35 21.11
N GLN A 150 3.13 7.19 22.41
CA GLN A 150 4.00 7.76 23.45
C GLN A 150 5.42 7.19 23.41
N TYR A 151 5.57 5.89 23.11
CA TYR A 151 6.87 5.26 22.93
C TYR A 151 7.61 5.83 21.69
N ARG A 152 6.92 5.94 20.55
CA ARG A 152 7.47 6.54 19.31
C ARG A 152 7.88 8.00 19.51
N ALA A 153 7.13 8.74 20.32
CA ALA A 153 7.46 10.12 20.70
C ALA A 153 8.58 10.24 21.76
N GLY A 154 9.16 9.11 22.21
CA GLY A 154 10.22 9.10 23.22
C GLY A 154 9.77 9.50 24.63
N GLN A 155 8.46 9.48 24.90
CA GLN A 155 7.88 9.94 26.16
C GLN A 155 7.88 8.85 27.23
N ILE A 156 7.77 7.59 26.81
CA ILE A 156 7.78 6.42 27.71
C ILE A 156 8.73 5.34 27.19
N ALA A 157 9.10 4.40 28.07
CA ALA A 157 9.78 3.18 27.66
C ALA A 157 8.84 2.28 26.85
N LYS A 158 9.42 1.38 26.03
CA LYS A 158 8.68 0.42 25.22
C LYS A 158 7.69 -0.38 26.08
N SER A 159 6.41 -0.30 25.75
CA SER A 159 5.33 -1.04 26.41
C SER A 159 5.01 -2.34 25.67
N ASN A 160 4.21 -3.22 26.28
CA ASN A 160 3.65 -4.40 25.61
C ASN A 160 2.23 -4.09 25.12
N PRO A 161 2.01 -3.90 23.80
CA PRO A 161 0.69 -3.55 23.26
C PRO A 161 -0.37 -4.61 23.53
N ASP A 162 0.00 -5.90 23.62
CA ASP A 162 -0.94 -7.00 23.88
C ASP A 162 -1.68 -6.84 25.21
N LEU A 163 -1.06 -6.15 26.17
CA LEU A 163 -1.62 -5.90 27.50
C LEU A 163 -2.29 -4.53 27.62
N SER A 164 -1.91 -3.57 26.78
CA SER A 164 -2.29 -2.17 26.93
C SER A 164 -3.26 -1.66 25.87
N CYS A 165 -3.41 -2.37 24.75
CA CYS A 165 -4.10 -1.87 23.58
C CYS A 165 -5.03 -2.91 22.97
N ARG A 166 -6.33 -2.62 22.99
CA ARG A 166 -7.33 -3.46 22.36
C ARG A 166 -7.29 -3.24 20.85
N ASN A 167 -7.26 -4.33 20.08
CA ASN A 167 -7.27 -4.35 18.60
C ASN A 167 -6.05 -3.70 17.92
N PHE A 168 -5.00 -3.34 18.66
CA PHE A 168 -3.75 -2.95 18.01
C PHE A 168 -3.09 -4.16 17.37
N GLY A 169 -2.59 -4.01 16.15
CA GLY A 169 -2.05 -5.12 15.34
C GLY A 169 -3.12 -6.11 14.86
N ASN A 170 -4.41 -5.78 14.95
CA ASN A 170 -5.51 -6.59 14.41
C ASN A 170 -5.59 -6.43 12.88
N THR A 171 -4.51 -6.84 12.21
CA THR A 171 -4.40 -6.87 10.76
C THR A 171 -4.88 -8.22 10.26
N ASP A 172 -5.61 -8.19 9.15
CA ASP A 172 -6.18 -9.39 8.54
C ASP A 172 -5.79 -9.45 7.06
N ILE A 173 -5.89 -10.64 6.48
CA ILE A 173 -5.81 -10.81 5.03
C ILE A 173 -7.20 -10.64 4.43
N PHE A 174 -7.35 -9.63 3.57
CA PHE A 174 -8.57 -9.39 2.82
C PHE A 174 -8.41 -9.77 1.36
N THR A 175 -9.55 -10.03 0.72
CA THR A 175 -9.64 -10.17 -0.73
C THR A 175 -10.91 -9.50 -1.23
N ALA A 176 -10.90 -9.13 -2.50
CA ALA A 176 -12.06 -8.61 -3.21
C ALA A 176 -12.16 -9.27 -4.58
N LEU A 177 -13.36 -9.30 -5.15
CA LEU A 177 -13.57 -9.61 -6.55
C LEU A 177 -13.55 -8.29 -7.34
N VAL A 178 -12.63 -8.17 -8.29
CA VAL A 178 -12.57 -7.07 -9.25
C VAL A 178 -12.90 -7.61 -10.63
N THR A 179 -14.03 -7.19 -11.21
CA THR A 179 -14.46 -7.59 -12.57
C THR A 179 -14.06 -6.54 -13.60
N TYR A 180 -13.68 -6.98 -14.81
CA TYR A 180 -13.26 -6.11 -15.92
C TYR A 180 -13.68 -6.66 -17.28
#